data_AF-A0A851DMI8-F1
#
_entry.id   AF-A0A851DMI8-F1
#
_cell.length_a   1.000
_cell.length_b   1.000
_cell.length_c   1.000
_cell.angle_alpha   90.00
_cell.angle_beta   90.00
_cell.angle_gamma   90.00
#
_symmetry.space_group_name_H-M   'P 1'
#
loop_
_entity.id
_entity.type
_entity.pdbx_description
1 polymer ?
#
loop_
_entity_poly.entity_id
_entity_poly.type
_entity_poly.pdbx_seq_one_letter_code
_entity_poly.pdbx_strand_id
1 'polypeptide(L)'
;RAQNTYQPVRGFFHDILHSHNRAATDVYAFMFLADVVDFIIVIFGFWAFGKHSAATDITSSLSENQVPEAFLVMLLIQFTTMVIDRALYLRKTVLGKLIFQVILVFSIHLWMFFILPAVTESLFSLNTVAQLWYFVKCIYFALSAYQIRCGYPTRILGNFLTKKYNHLNLFLFQGFRLVPFLVELRAVMDWVWTDTTLSLSNWMCVEDIYANIFIIKCSRETEKKYPQPKGQKKKKIVKYGMGGLIILFLVAIIWFPLLFMSLVRSVVGVVNHPIDVTVTLKLGGYEPLFTMSVQQHSIQPFTPQDYEALTKQFERDPVAMQFITLYSYEDIVTAQIEGSSGSLWSISPPSREQMRRELQNGSSDITLRLTWTFQRYRVGRSRGVGGTRSPACTPQDSLLSLWLVPNLFPKYIRAPNGPEANPVKQLLPDGEDSYLDVEVQLKRERAGAGRGAGDSFLEWWVVRLKEPPLGNSHILPMVIFSDKVSPPSLGFLAGYGIMGLYVSIVLVIGKFVRGFFSEISHSIMFEELPCVDRILKLCQDIFLVRETGELGLEEELYAKLIFLYRSPETMIKWTREKE
;
A
#
# COMPACT_ATOMS: atom_id res chain seq x y z
N ARG A 1 -6.97 61.79 14.32
CA ARG A 1 -5.85 61.38 13.44
C ARG A 1 -6.07 60.03 12.76
N ALA A 2 -6.57 58.99 13.44
CA ALA A 2 -6.88 57.69 12.80
C ALA A 2 -8.00 57.74 11.74
N GLN A 3 -9.03 58.57 11.90
CA GLN A 3 -10.14 58.69 10.92
C GLN A 3 -9.69 59.19 9.53
N ASN A 4 -8.64 60.02 9.43
CA ASN A 4 -8.14 60.53 8.14
C ASN A 4 -7.33 59.48 7.37
N THR A 5 -6.78 58.46 8.04
CA THR A 5 -5.98 57.41 7.37
C THR A 5 -6.85 56.35 6.71
N TYR A 6 -8.05 56.09 7.25
CA TYR A 6 -9.01 55.12 6.69
C TYR A 6 -9.83 55.67 5.52
N GLN A 7 -9.96 56.98 5.37
CA GLN A 7 -10.69 57.61 4.26
C GLN A 7 -10.19 57.20 2.86
N PRO A 8 -8.88 57.25 2.54
CA PRO A 8 -8.40 56.83 1.22
C PRO A 8 -8.59 55.33 0.98
N VAL A 9 -8.42 54.50 2.02
CA VAL A 9 -8.63 53.04 1.95
C VAL A 9 -10.11 52.73 1.69
N ARG A 10 -11.02 53.41 2.41
CA ARG A 10 -12.47 53.26 2.23
C ARG A 10 -12.91 53.75 0.85
N GLY A 11 -12.32 54.85 0.35
CA GLY A 11 -12.54 55.33 -1.02
C GLY A 11 -12.11 54.31 -2.07
N PHE A 12 -10.90 53.75 -1.93
CA PHE A 12 -10.39 52.71 -2.83
C PHE A 12 -11.28 51.47 -2.90
N PHE A 13 -11.71 50.94 -1.74
CA PHE A 13 -12.61 49.78 -1.71
C PHE A 13 -14.00 50.11 -2.26
N HIS A 14 -14.50 51.32 -2.01
CA HIS A 14 -15.76 51.79 -2.57
C HIS A 14 -15.69 51.86 -4.11
N ASP A 15 -14.58 52.34 -4.67
CA ASP A 15 -14.35 52.43 -6.11
C ASP A 15 -14.22 51.04 -6.76
N ILE A 16 -13.53 50.10 -6.10
CA ILE A 16 -13.48 48.68 -6.52
C ILE A 16 -14.87 48.05 -6.55
N LEU A 17 -15.79 48.46 -5.67
CA LEU A 17 -17.13 47.90 -5.59
C LEU A 17 -18.10 48.56 -6.58
N HIS A 18 -18.00 49.87 -6.83
CA HIS A 18 -19.02 50.65 -7.57
C HIS A 18 -18.55 51.26 -8.91
N SER A 19 -17.38 50.89 -9.44
CA SER A 19 -16.94 51.41 -10.76
C SER A 19 -17.94 51.10 -11.90
N HIS A 20 -18.35 52.14 -12.63
CA HIS A 20 -19.41 52.08 -13.65
C HIS A 20 -19.01 51.42 -14.99
N ASN A 21 -17.71 51.41 -15.33
CA ASN A 21 -17.19 50.88 -16.61
C ASN A 21 -16.35 49.61 -16.40
N ARG A 22 -17.01 48.49 -16.07
CA ARG A 22 -16.35 47.18 -15.97
C ARG A 22 -16.52 46.37 -17.25
N ALA A 23 -15.41 45.92 -17.82
CA ALA A 23 -15.43 44.86 -18.81
C ALA A 23 -15.59 43.52 -18.07
N ALA A 24 -16.84 43.03 -17.98
CA ALA A 24 -17.12 41.76 -17.32
C ALA A 24 -16.42 40.61 -18.04
N THR A 25 -15.65 39.81 -17.29
CA THR A 25 -14.94 38.64 -17.81
C THR A 25 -15.18 37.42 -16.92
N ASP A 26 -15.21 36.24 -17.50
CA ASP A 26 -15.30 34.97 -16.78
C ASP A 26 -13.96 34.24 -16.85
N VAL A 27 -13.22 34.28 -15.73
CA VAL A 27 -11.90 33.65 -15.59
C VAL A 27 -11.95 32.46 -14.61
N TYR A 28 -13.14 32.11 -14.11
CA TYR A 28 -13.29 31.08 -13.07
C TYR A 28 -12.78 29.70 -13.52
N ALA A 29 -12.96 29.34 -14.80
CA ALA A 29 -12.44 28.09 -15.33
C ALA A 29 -10.91 27.97 -15.17
N PHE A 30 -10.16 29.06 -15.36
CA PHE A 30 -8.71 29.07 -15.18
C PHE A 30 -8.30 29.07 -13.71
N MET A 31 -9.09 29.74 -12.85
CA MET A 31 -8.89 29.69 -11.40
C MET A 31 -9.08 28.27 -10.85
N PHE A 32 -10.17 27.61 -11.25
CA PHE A 32 -10.43 26.22 -10.89
C PHE A 32 -9.35 25.27 -11.41
N LEU A 33 -8.87 25.49 -12.64
CA LEU A 33 -7.76 24.69 -13.18
C LEU A 33 -6.48 24.84 -12.35
N ALA A 34 -6.14 26.06 -11.92
CA ALA A 34 -4.99 26.30 -11.04
C ALA A 34 -5.16 25.55 -9.70
N ASP A 35 -6.34 25.61 -9.10
CA ASP A 35 -6.65 24.89 -7.86
C ASP A 35 -6.60 23.36 -8.02
N VAL A 36 -7.03 22.81 -9.16
CA VAL A 36 -6.90 21.37 -9.49
C VAL A 36 -5.43 20.98 -9.66
N VAL A 37 -4.63 21.80 -10.32
CA VAL A 37 -3.18 21.57 -10.45
C VAL A 37 -2.51 21.60 -9.07
N ASP A 38 -2.87 22.56 -8.21
CA ASP A 38 -2.43 22.60 -6.82
C ASP A 38 -2.79 21.33 -6.05
N PHE A 39 -4.02 20.85 -6.21
CA PHE A 39 -4.49 19.62 -5.57
C PHE A 39 -3.68 18.39 -6.02
N ILE A 40 -3.37 18.30 -7.32
CA ILE A 40 -2.51 17.27 -7.91
C ILE A 40 -1.09 17.35 -7.32
N ILE A 41 -0.52 18.56 -7.24
CA ILE A 41 0.83 18.77 -6.67
C ILE A 41 0.88 18.33 -5.21
N VAL A 42 -0.14 18.63 -4.41
CA VAL A 42 -0.19 18.21 -2.99
C VAL A 42 -0.27 16.69 -2.88
N ILE A 43 -1.16 16.03 -3.64
CA ILE A 43 -1.33 14.57 -3.63
C ILE A 43 -0.04 13.86 -4.01
N PHE A 44 0.54 14.21 -5.15
CA PHE A 44 1.78 13.58 -5.58
C PHE A 44 2.94 13.98 -4.67
N GLY A 45 2.93 15.17 -4.09
CA GLY A 45 3.98 15.69 -3.23
C GLY A 45 3.89 15.31 -1.75
N PHE A 46 3.09 14.31 -1.35
CA PHE A 46 2.79 14.05 0.07
C PHE A 46 4.05 13.86 0.95
N TRP A 47 5.12 13.27 0.39
CA TRP A 47 6.39 13.08 1.09
C TRP A 47 7.08 14.40 1.48
N ALA A 48 6.86 15.45 0.70
CA ALA A 48 7.53 16.73 0.88
C ALA A 48 6.95 17.54 2.05
N PHE A 49 5.82 17.12 2.61
CA PHE A 49 5.14 17.78 3.72
C PHE A 49 5.29 17.01 5.05
N GLY A 50 6.15 15.99 5.09
CA GLY A 50 6.49 15.23 6.30
C GLY A 50 7.84 15.61 6.90
N LYS A 51 8.06 15.23 8.18
CA LYS A 51 9.32 15.48 8.92
C LYS A 51 10.52 14.67 8.42
N HIS A 52 10.31 13.62 7.63
CA HIS A 52 11.38 12.67 7.24
C HIS A 52 11.63 12.78 5.74
N SER A 53 12.54 13.69 5.37
CA SER A 53 13.04 13.79 4.00
C SER A 53 14.19 12.79 3.79
N ALA A 54 13.93 11.69 3.08
CA ALA A 54 14.87 11.11 2.11
C ALA A 54 14.24 9.92 1.37
N ALA A 55 14.44 9.87 0.05
CA ALA A 55 13.92 8.89 -0.90
C ALA A 55 14.36 7.43 -0.68
N THR A 56 15.06 7.11 0.41
CA THR A 56 15.52 5.76 0.78
C THR A 56 14.51 4.97 1.62
N ASP A 57 13.51 5.65 2.18
CA ASP A 57 12.60 5.10 3.19
C ASP A 57 11.14 5.02 2.72
N ILE A 58 10.90 4.91 1.42
CA ILE A 58 9.52 4.69 0.91
C ILE A 58 8.98 3.34 1.43
N THR A 59 9.84 2.33 1.56
CA THR A 59 9.47 1.00 2.06
C THR A 59 9.25 0.98 3.58
N SER A 60 10.01 1.75 4.36
CA SER A 60 9.85 1.87 5.81
C SER A 60 8.68 2.79 6.19
N SER A 61 8.48 3.91 5.48
CA SER A 61 7.33 4.81 5.67
C SER A 61 6.00 4.16 5.29
N LEU A 62 5.97 3.35 4.23
CA LEU A 62 4.79 2.53 3.88
C LEU A 62 4.55 1.43 4.91
N SER A 63 5.59 0.99 5.64
CA SER A 63 5.45 0.02 6.72
C SER A 63 4.93 0.64 8.03
N GLU A 64 5.15 1.94 8.24
CA GLU A 64 4.68 2.66 9.43
C GLU A 64 3.27 3.28 9.29
N ASN A 65 2.66 3.28 8.10
CA ASN A 65 1.28 3.77 7.85
C ASN A 65 1.01 5.21 8.36
N GLN A 66 2.04 6.03 8.57
CA GLN A 66 1.87 7.39 9.07
C GLN A 66 1.79 8.35 7.90
N VAL A 67 0.56 8.79 7.58
CA VAL A 67 0.34 9.88 6.63
C VAL A 67 0.71 11.20 7.33
N PRO A 68 1.53 12.08 6.72
CA PRO A 68 1.89 13.35 7.35
C PRO A 68 0.66 14.22 7.68
N GLU A 69 0.53 14.65 8.93
CA GLU A 69 -0.64 15.43 9.38
C GLU A 69 -0.76 16.77 8.66
N ALA A 70 0.37 17.45 8.40
CA ALA A 70 0.39 18.73 7.69
C ALA A 70 -0.16 18.63 6.26
N PHE A 71 0.10 17.50 5.58
CA PHE A 71 -0.45 17.20 4.26
C PHE A 71 -1.98 17.06 4.29
N LEU A 72 -2.52 16.35 5.29
CA LEU A 72 -3.97 16.18 5.44
C LEU A 72 -4.68 17.51 5.69
N VAL A 73 -4.13 18.34 6.57
CA VAL A 73 -4.69 19.68 6.86
C VAL A 73 -4.65 20.55 5.59
N MET A 74 -3.54 20.51 4.84
CA MET A 74 -3.40 21.26 3.59
C MET A 74 -4.42 20.83 2.54
N LEU A 75 -4.67 19.52 2.37
CA LEU A 75 -5.72 19.02 1.48
C LEU A 75 -7.11 19.46 1.90
N LEU A 76 -7.43 19.40 3.20
CA LEU A 76 -8.73 19.80 3.72
C LEU A 76 -8.98 21.30 3.52
N ILE A 77 -7.98 22.14 3.79
CA ILE A 77 -8.05 23.58 3.55
C ILE A 77 -8.20 23.84 2.05
N GLN A 78 -7.40 23.22 1.20
CA GLN A 78 -7.47 23.39 -0.26
C GLN A 78 -8.88 23.04 -0.76
N PHE A 79 -9.42 21.87 -0.41
CA PHE A 79 -10.78 21.47 -0.79
C PHE A 79 -11.84 22.46 -0.30
N THR A 80 -11.75 22.89 0.95
CA THR A 80 -12.68 23.86 1.54
C THR A 80 -12.62 25.21 0.82
N THR A 81 -11.43 25.69 0.49
CA THR A 81 -11.26 26.95 -0.26
C THR A 81 -11.84 26.86 -1.67
N MET A 82 -11.74 25.71 -2.36
CA MET A 82 -12.40 25.50 -3.65
C MET A 82 -13.93 25.57 -3.56
N VAL A 83 -14.52 24.97 -2.52
CA VAL A 83 -15.97 24.98 -2.29
C VAL A 83 -16.46 26.40 -1.99
N ILE A 84 -15.77 27.13 -1.12
CA ILE A 84 -16.11 28.53 -0.79
C ILE A 84 -15.97 29.42 -2.04
N ASP A 85 -14.93 29.21 -2.84
CA ASP A 85 -14.77 29.97 -4.08
C ASP A 85 -15.91 29.72 -5.07
N ARG A 86 -16.32 28.46 -5.24
CA ARG A 86 -17.49 28.11 -6.07
C ARG A 86 -18.76 28.81 -5.57
N ALA A 87 -18.99 28.81 -4.26
CA ALA A 87 -20.13 29.49 -3.63
C ALA A 87 -20.15 31.00 -3.92
N LEU A 88 -19.00 31.67 -3.76
CA LEU A 88 -18.87 33.11 -4.01
C LEU A 88 -19.04 33.45 -5.50
N TYR A 89 -18.53 32.59 -6.38
CA TYR A 89 -18.70 32.70 -7.83
C TYR A 89 -20.18 32.62 -8.23
N LEU A 90 -20.92 31.63 -7.73
CA LEU A 90 -22.34 31.44 -8.05
C LEU A 90 -23.23 32.57 -7.52
N ARG A 91 -22.95 33.09 -6.33
CA ARG A 91 -23.66 34.25 -5.75
C ARG A 91 -23.28 35.59 -6.39
N LYS A 92 -22.28 35.64 -7.27
CA LYS A 92 -21.80 36.85 -7.96
C LYS A 92 -21.40 38.01 -7.02
N THR A 93 -21.00 37.71 -5.78
CA THR A 93 -20.71 38.74 -4.77
C THR A 93 -19.24 39.20 -4.82
N VAL A 94 -18.98 40.38 -5.40
CA VAL A 94 -17.62 40.95 -5.48
C VAL A 94 -17.06 41.25 -4.08
N LEU A 95 -17.89 41.77 -3.17
CA LEU A 95 -17.47 42.06 -1.79
C LEU A 95 -17.02 40.79 -1.05
N GLY A 96 -17.81 39.72 -1.14
CA GLY A 96 -17.47 38.44 -0.51
C GLY A 96 -16.17 37.86 -1.06
N LYS A 97 -15.99 37.92 -2.39
CA LYS A 97 -14.76 37.47 -3.05
C LYS A 97 -13.54 38.28 -2.64
N LEU A 98 -13.68 39.59 -2.46
CA LEU A 98 -12.60 40.46 -2.01
C LEU A 98 -12.17 40.14 -0.56
N ILE A 99 -13.13 39.99 0.35
CA ILE A 99 -12.85 39.60 1.75
C ILE A 99 -12.14 38.23 1.77
N PHE A 100 -12.66 37.27 1.00
CA PHE A 100 -12.07 35.95 0.88
C PHE A 100 -10.63 36.00 0.35
N GLN A 101 -10.37 36.79 -0.69
CA GLN A 101 -9.03 36.98 -1.25
C GLN A 101 -8.04 37.51 -0.21
N VAL A 102 -8.41 38.54 0.56
CA VAL A 102 -7.54 39.15 1.59
C VAL A 102 -7.20 38.13 2.68
N ILE A 103 -8.21 37.41 3.19
CA ILE A 103 -8.01 36.38 4.22
C ILE A 103 -7.13 35.24 3.68
N LEU A 104 -7.41 34.75 2.46
CA LEU A 104 -6.71 33.62 1.89
C LEU A 104 -5.24 33.93 1.62
N VAL A 105 -4.93 35.11 1.08
CA VAL A 105 -3.54 35.54 0.85
C VAL A 105 -2.78 35.55 2.17
N PHE A 106 -3.32 36.19 3.22
CA PHE A 106 -2.65 36.25 4.52
C PHE A 106 -2.45 34.86 5.14
N SER A 107 -3.50 34.03 5.13
CA SER A 107 -3.46 32.67 5.69
C SER A 107 -2.46 31.77 4.97
N ILE A 108 -2.39 31.80 3.64
CA ILE A 108 -1.43 30.99 2.88
C ILE A 108 0.02 31.45 3.10
N HIS A 109 0.29 32.77 3.16
CA HIS A 109 1.64 33.25 3.44
C HIS A 109 2.08 32.88 4.87
N LEU A 110 1.19 33.05 5.86
CA LEU A 110 1.48 32.63 7.23
C LEU A 110 1.76 31.12 7.32
N TRP A 111 0.93 30.31 6.65
CA TRP A 111 1.08 28.87 6.62
C TRP A 111 2.38 28.44 5.97
N MET A 112 2.68 28.94 4.77
CA MET A 112 3.83 28.50 3.98
C MET A 112 5.18 28.95 4.54
N PHE A 113 5.25 30.15 5.12
CA PHE A 113 6.53 30.70 5.59
C PHE A 113 6.81 30.44 7.08
N PHE A 114 5.78 30.22 7.91
CA PHE A 114 5.97 30.03 9.36
C PHE A 114 5.57 28.63 9.82
N ILE A 115 4.35 28.18 9.50
CA ILE A 115 3.82 26.91 10.03
C ILE A 115 4.50 25.72 9.36
N LEU A 116 4.58 25.72 8.02
CA LEU A 116 5.15 24.61 7.28
C LEU A 116 6.62 24.36 7.65
N PRO A 117 7.54 25.35 7.65
CA PRO A 117 8.93 25.12 8.05
C PRO A 117 9.09 24.71 9.52
N ALA A 118 8.21 25.19 10.41
CA ALA A 118 8.21 24.78 11.81
C ALA A 118 7.79 23.31 12.00
N VAL A 119 6.87 22.81 11.17
CA VAL A 119 6.41 21.43 11.23
C VAL A 119 7.32 20.47 10.47
N THR A 120 7.88 20.87 9.32
CA THR A 120 8.71 20.00 8.49
C THR A 120 10.20 20.09 8.80
N GLU A 121 10.61 20.97 9.74
CA GLU A 121 12.01 21.22 10.15
C GLU A 121 12.96 21.47 8.96
N SER A 122 12.40 21.91 7.84
CA SER A 122 13.08 22.12 6.57
C SER A 122 12.76 23.50 6.03
N LEU A 123 13.79 24.16 5.52
CA LEU A 123 13.64 25.48 4.92
C LEU A 123 12.79 25.37 3.65
N PHE A 124 11.87 26.33 3.46
CA PHE A 124 11.05 26.45 2.25
C PHE A 124 11.90 26.50 0.96
N SER A 125 13.11 27.06 1.02
CA SER A 125 14.04 27.14 -0.12
C SER A 125 14.56 25.78 -0.61
N LEU A 126 14.52 24.74 0.23
CA LEU A 126 14.96 23.38 -0.13
C LEU A 126 13.80 22.53 -0.66
N ASN A 127 12.55 22.92 -0.38
CA ASN A 127 11.37 22.14 -0.74
C ASN A 127 10.80 22.60 -2.09
N THR A 128 11.23 21.95 -3.16
CA THR A 128 10.81 22.27 -4.54
C THR A 128 9.31 22.04 -4.77
N VAL A 129 8.71 21.05 -4.11
CA VAL A 129 7.27 20.75 -4.20
C VAL A 129 6.45 21.89 -3.59
N ALA A 130 6.83 22.36 -2.40
CA ALA A 130 6.19 23.50 -1.74
C ALA A 130 6.33 24.80 -2.54
N GLN A 131 7.47 25.01 -3.20
CA GLN A 131 7.69 26.17 -4.08
C GLN A 131 6.79 26.13 -5.31
N LEU A 132 6.69 24.96 -5.96
CA LEU A 132 5.84 24.79 -7.14
C LEU A 132 4.36 25.01 -6.79
N TRP A 133 3.90 24.45 -5.67
CA TRP A 133 2.55 24.68 -5.16
C TRP A 133 2.29 26.16 -4.88
N TYR A 134 3.21 26.83 -4.17
CA TYR A 134 3.06 28.26 -3.88
C TYR A 134 3.03 29.13 -5.14
N PHE A 135 3.85 28.79 -6.15
CA PHE A 135 3.86 29.48 -7.43
C PHE A 135 2.52 29.37 -8.18
N VAL A 136 1.96 28.16 -8.26
CA VAL A 136 0.64 27.95 -8.88
C VAL A 136 -0.46 28.65 -8.07
N LYS A 137 -0.40 28.64 -6.73
CA LYS A 137 -1.32 29.42 -5.89
C LYS A 137 -1.20 30.94 -6.11
N CYS A 138 -0.01 31.45 -6.40
CA CYS A 138 0.18 32.85 -6.79
C CYS A 138 -0.48 33.18 -8.13
N ILE A 139 -0.43 32.27 -9.10
CA ILE A 139 -1.18 32.40 -10.36
C ILE A 139 -2.69 32.45 -10.06
N TYR A 140 -3.19 31.58 -9.19
CA TYR A 140 -4.58 31.64 -8.72
C TYR A 140 -4.91 33.02 -8.11
N PHE A 141 -4.05 33.57 -7.24
CA PHE A 141 -4.28 34.88 -6.65
C PHE A 141 -4.33 36.00 -7.70
N ALA A 142 -3.46 35.95 -8.72
CA ALA A 142 -3.47 36.92 -9.81
C ALA A 142 -4.77 36.85 -10.64
N LEU A 143 -5.22 35.63 -10.98
CA LEU A 143 -6.49 35.42 -11.70
C LEU A 143 -7.70 35.86 -10.88
N SER A 144 -7.69 35.57 -9.57
CA SER A 144 -8.74 35.99 -8.63
C SER A 144 -8.82 37.51 -8.50
N ALA A 145 -7.67 38.19 -8.36
CA ALA A 145 -7.62 39.65 -8.33
C ALA A 145 -8.07 40.28 -9.66
N TYR A 146 -7.71 39.66 -10.79
CA TYR A 146 -8.19 40.08 -12.11
C TYR A 146 -9.72 39.94 -12.24
N GLN A 147 -10.30 38.84 -11.76
CA GLN A 147 -11.75 38.63 -11.73
C GLN A 147 -12.46 39.69 -10.87
N ILE A 148 -11.92 40.03 -9.69
CA ILE A 148 -12.48 41.08 -8.82
C ILE A 148 -12.46 42.44 -9.53
N ARG A 149 -11.36 42.77 -10.21
CA ARG A 149 -11.21 44.03 -10.96
C ARG A 149 -12.22 44.15 -12.11
N CYS A 150 -12.39 43.09 -12.88
CA CYS A 150 -13.28 43.05 -14.05
C CYS A 150 -14.76 42.83 -13.68
N GLY A 151 -15.06 42.28 -12.51
CA GLY A 151 -16.42 41.95 -12.08
C GLY A 151 -16.97 40.67 -12.74
N TYR A 152 -18.15 40.26 -12.31
CA TYR A 152 -18.82 39.06 -12.80
C TYR A 152 -19.76 39.37 -13.97
N PRO A 153 -19.81 38.52 -15.03
CA PRO A 153 -20.79 38.68 -16.09
C PRO A 153 -22.21 38.31 -15.60
N THR A 154 -23.22 38.82 -16.30
CA THR A 154 -24.62 38.53 -15.99
C THR A 154 -24.98 37.07 -16.24
N ARG A 155 -24.35 36.43 -17.24
CA ARG A 155 -24.55 35.03 -17.63
C ARG A 155 -23.36 34.15 -17.21
N ILE A 156 -23.54 33.32 -16.19
CA ILE A 156 -22.55 32.41 -15.60
C ILE A 156 -23.00 30.94 -15.57
N LEU A 157 -24.31 30.67 -15.66
CA LEU A 157 -24.89 29.34 -15.63
C LEU A 157 -24.65 28.66 -16.98
N GLY A 158 -24.13 27.44 -16.88
CA GLY A 158 -23.63 26.65 -17.98
C GLY A 158 -22.25 26.07 -17.68
N ASN A 159 -21.98 24.89 -18.24
CA ASN A 159 -20.66 24.31 -18.14
C ASN A 159 -19.71 25.01 -19.14
N PHE A 160 -18.49 25.32 -18.71
CA PHE A 160 -17.50 25.98 -19.58
C PHE A 160 -17.13 25.12 -20.79
N LEU A 161 -17.15 23.78 -20.64
CA LEU A 161 -16.84 22.83 -21.71
C LEU A 161 -17.95 22.72 -22.75
N THR A 162 -19.19 23.09 -22.42
CA THR A 162 -20.35 22.89 -23.29
C THR A 162 -20.66 24.07 -24.21
N LYS A 163 -19.78 25.08 -24.27
CA LYS A 163 -19.92 26.27 -25.12
C LYS A 163 -19.67 26.00 -26.62
N LYS A 164 -18.87 24.99 -26.98
CA LYS A 164 -18.58 24.62 -28.38
C LYS A 164 -18.82 23.13 -28.61
N TYR A 165 -19.37 22.79 -29.77
CA TYR A 165 -19.70 21.41 -30.17
C TYR A 165 -18.58 20.78 -30.99
N ASN A 166 -17.36 20.76 -30.43
CA ASN A 166 -16.18 20.20 -31.09
C ASN A 166 -15.82 18.83 -30.52
N HIS A 167 -15.11 18.03 -31.32
CA HIS A 167 -14.56 16.74 -30.88
C HIS A 167 -13.69 16.84 -29.62
N LEU A 168 -12.89 17.91 -29.52
CA LEU A 168 -12.06 18.16 -28.33
C LEU A 168 -12.93 18.36 -27.07
N ASN A 169 -14.00 19.15 -27.19
CA ASN A 169 -14.91 19.41 -26.08
C ASN A 169 -15.68 18.15 -25.67
N LEU A 170 -16.01 17.27 -26.62
CA LEU A 170 -16.59 15.96 -26.32
C LEU A 170 -15.66 15.11 -25.44
N PHE A 171 -14.39 14.97 -25.84
CA PHE A 171 -13.42 14.19 -25.06
C PHE A 171 -13.11 14.82 -23.70
N LEU A 172 -12.96 16.15 -23.64
CA LEU A 172 -12.75 16.85 -22.36
C LEU A 172 -13.96 16.73 -21.44
N PHE A 173 -15.18 16.80 -21.97
CA PHE A 173 -16.41 16.65 -21.20
C PHE A 173 -16.60 15.21 -20.69
N GLN A 174 -16.29 14.21 -21.51
CA GLN A 174 -16.27 12.81 -21.08
C GLN A 174 -15.19 12.58 -20.01
N GLY A 175 -13.98 13.11 -20.20
CA GLY A 175 -12.91 13.06 -19.20
C GLY A 175 -13.31 13.73 -17.88
N PHE A 176 -13.98 14.88 -17.94
CA PHE A 176 -14.54 15.56 -16.78
C PHE A 176 -15.55 14.70 -16.01
N ARG A 177 -16.41 13.94 -16.72
CA ARG A 177 -17.37 13.01 -16.10
C ARG A 177 -16.73 11.75 -15.52
N LEU A 178 -15.54 11.36 -15.98
CA LEU A 178 -14.81 10.20 -15.45
C LEU A 178 -14.15 10.50 -14.09
N VAL A 179 -13.95 11.77 -13.73
CA VAL A 179 -13.38 12.13 -12.43
C VAL A 179 -14.41 11.84 -11.32
N PRO A 180 -14.13 10.92 -10.39
CA PRO A 180 -15.07 10.56 -9.33
C PRO A 180 -15.43 11.76 -8.45
N PHE A 181 -16.69 11.80 -8.00
CA PHE A 181 -17.25 12.83 -7.10
C PHE A 181 -17.30 14.26 -7.64
N LEU A 182 -16.60 14.56 -8.74
CA LEU A 182 -16.48 15.93 -9.24
C LEU A 182 -17.80 16.42 -9.84
N VAL A 183 -18.49 15.58 -10.62
CA VAL A 183 -19.78 15.92 -11.23
C VAL A 183 -20.86 16.04 -10.16
N GLU A 184 -20.88 15.11 -9.20
CA GLU A 184 -21.85 15.06 -8.11
C GLU A 184 -21.69 16.28 -7.19
N LEU A 185 -20.47 16.58 -6.75
CA LEU A 185 -20.19 17.76 -5.95
C LEU A 185 -20.54 19.04 -6.71
N ARG A 186 -20.19 19.13 -8.00
CA ARG A 186 -20.58 20.28 -8.82
C ARG A 186 -22.10 20.45 -8.86
N ALA A 187 -22.86 19.39 -9.14
CA ALA A 187 -24.30 19.50 -9.28
C ALA A 187 -24.97 19.91 -7.95
N VAL A 188 -24.53 19.35 -6.83
CA VAL A 188 -25.01 19.74 -5.49
C VAL A 188 -24.61 21.19 -5.16
N MET A 189 -23.40 21.60 -5.53
CA MET A 189 -22.93 22.98 -5.36
C MET A 189 -23.63 23.99 -6.25
N ASP A 190 -24.01 23.61 -7.46
CA ASP A 190 -24.77 24.51 -8.31
C ASP A 190 -26.22 24.61 -7.82
N TRP A 191 -26.80 23.54 -7.26
CA TRP A 191 -28.16 23.53 -6.68
C TRP A 191 -28.28 24.36 -5.39
N VAL A 192 -27.40 24.19 -4.41
CA VAL A 192 -27.54 24.87 -3.10
C VAL A 192 -27.34 26.39 -3.19
N TRP A 193 -26.51 26.87 -4.12
CA TRP A 193 -26.14 28.29 -4.22
C TRP A 193 -26.83 29.05 -5.35
N THR A 194 -27.66 28.38 -6.16
CA THR A 194 -28.51 29.00 -7.17
C THR A 194 -29.94 29.05 -6.67
N ASP A 195 -30.61 30.18 -6.88
CA ASP A 195 -32.03 30.30 -6.54
C ASP A 195 -32.86 29.54 -7.59
N THR A 196 -33.58 28.49 -7.18
CA THR A 196 -34.40 27.61 -8.04
C THR A 196 -35.58 27.06 -7.25
N THR A 197 -36.68 26.70 -7.94
CA THR A 197 -37.82 25.98 -7.34
C THR A 197 -37.67 24.47 -7.37
N LEU A 198 -36.71 23.94 -8.16
CA LEU A 198 -36.55 22.51 -8.33
C LEU A 198 -35.94 21.83 -7.09
N SER A 199 -36.47 20.67 -6.75
CA SER A 199 -35.84 19.77 -5.76
C SER A 199 -34.50 19.24 -6.29
N LEU A 200 -33.63 18.77 -5.39
CA LEU A 200 -32.32 18.21 -5.77
C LEU A 200 -32.43 17.06 -6.79
N SER A 201 -33.42 16.17 -6.63
CA SER A 201 -33.64 15.06 -7.59
C SER A 201 -33.99 15.58 -8.99
N ASN A 202 -34.88 16.56 -9.06
CA ASN A 202 -35.27 17.19 -10.33
C ASN A 202 -34.09 17.94 -10.96
N TRP A 203 -33.27 18.62 -10.16
CA TRP A 203 -32.04 19.28 -10.60
C TRP A 203 -31.07 18.28 -11.24
N MET A 204 -30.79 17.17 -10.55
CA MET A 204 -29.93 16.10 -11.06
C MET A 204 -30.48 15.51 -12.37
N CYS A 205 -31.79 15.37 -12.49
CA CYS A 205 -32.43 14.90 -13.72
C CYS A 205 -32.20 15.86 -14.91
N VAL A 206 -32.36 17.18 -14.71
CA VAL A 206 -32.09 18.18 -15.75
C VAL A 206 -30.63 18.17 -16.18
N GLU A 207 -29.69 18.12 -15.23
CA GLU A 207 -28.25 18.09 -15.51
C GLU A 207 -27.83 16.81 -16.25
N ASP A 208 -28.36 15.63 -15.87
CA ASP A 208 -28.06 14.38 -16.56
C ASP A 208 -28.62 14.36 -17.99
N ILE A 209 -29.87 14.81 -18.18
CA ILE A 209 -30.48 14.98 -19.51
C ILE A 209 -29.62 15.91 -20.37
N TYR A 210 -29.22 17.06 -19.82
CA TYR A 210 -28.38 18.02 -20.54
C TYR A 210 -27.02 17.43 -20.92
N ALA A 211 -26.37 16.71 -20.00
CA ALA A 211 -25.08 16.06 -20.24
C ALA A 211 -25.15 15.01 -21.35
N ASN A 212 -26.19 14.18 -21.36
CA ASN A 212 -26.38 13.13 -22.37
C ASN A 212 -26.72 13.74 -23.74
N ILE A 213 -27.61 14.74 -23.78
CA ILE A 213 -27.96 15.47 -25.02
C ILE A 213 -26.74 16.23 -25.59
N PHE A 214 -25.89 16.80 -24.75
CA PHE A 214 -24.66 17.47 -25.21
C PHE A 214 -23.69 16.50 -25.88
N ILE A 215 -23.51 15.29 -25.33
CA ILE A 215 -22.68 14.23 -25.92
C ILE A 215 -23.23 13.84 -27.29
N ILE A 216 -24.54 13.59 -27.39
CA ILE A 216 -25.20 13.25 -28.66
C ILE A 216 -25.03 14.38 -29.67
N LYS A 217 -25.24 15.64 -29.26
CA LYS A 217 -25.05 16.81 -30.12
C LYS A 217 -23.64 16.87 -30.71
N CYS A 218 -22.60 16.70 -29.88
CA CYS A 218 -21.22 16.71 -30.35
C CYS A 218 -20.91 15.54 -31.31
N SER A 219 -21.50 14.37 -31.06
CA SER A 219 -21.39 13.20 -31.95
C SER A 219 -22.03 13.48 -33.32
N ARG A 220 -23.25 14.03 -33.33
CA ARG A 220 -23.97 14.39 -34.58
C ARG A 220 -23.26 15.50 -35.35
N GLU A 221 -22.73 16.53 -34.69
CA GLU A 221 -21.93 17.59 -35.34
C GLU A 221 -20.64 17.03 -35.97
N THR A 222 -20.01 16.07 -35.30
CA THR A 222 -18.86 15.35 -35.85
C THR A 222 -19.21 14.58 -37.10
N GLU A 223 -20.31 13.82 -37.08
CA GLU A 223 -20.79 13.05 -38.23
C GLU A 223 -21.17 13.96 -39.40
N LYS A 224 -21.75 15.13 -39.13
CA LYS A 224 -22.03 16.16 -40.16
C LYS A 224 -20.75 16.73 -40.76
N LYS A 225 -19.73 17.00 -39.94
CA LYS A 225 -18.45 17.56 -40.39
C LYS A 225 -17.59 16.56 -41.15
N TYR A 226 -17.66 15.29 -40.79
CA TYR A 226 -16.92 14.19 -41.41
C TYR A 226 -17.87 13.08 -41.87
N PRO A 227 -18.71 13.35 -42.90
CA PRO A 227 -19.72 12.41 -43.33
C PRO A 227 -19.09 11.15 -43.91
N GLN A 228 -19.63 10.00 -43.51
CA GLN A 228 -19.26 8.73 -44.11
C GLN A 228 -20.31 8.32 -45.14
N PRO A 229 -19.91 8.06 -46.41
CA PRO A 229 -20.84 7.60 -47.43
C PRO A 229 -21.47 6.26 -47.02
N LYS A 230 -22.76 6.13 -47.30
CA LYS A 230 -23.56 4.94 -46.97
C LYS A 230 -22.99 3.70 -47.66
N GLY A 231 -22.97 2.57 -46.95
CA GLY A 231 -22.54 1.27 -47.48
C GLY A 231 -21.03 1.05 -47.59
N GLN A 232 -20.18 2.01 -47.19
CA GLN A 232 -18.73 1.82 -47.25
C GLN A 232 -18.16 1.11 -46.02
N LYS A 233 -17.14 0.27 -46.25
CA LYS A 233 -16.42 -0.44 -45.18
C LYS A 233 -15.66 0.56 -44.30
N LYS A 234 -15.77 0.43 -42.98
CA LYS A 234 -14.94 1.20 -42.03
C LYS A 234 -13.46 0.90 -42.26
N LYS A 235 -12.62 1.93 -42.14
CA LYS A 235 -11.16 1.83 -42.33
C LYS A 235 -10.55 0.76 -41.41
N LYS A 236 -9.71 -0.12 -41.96
CA LYS A 236 -9.03 -1.20 -41.23
C LYS A 236 -8.24 -0.68 -40.02
N ILE A 237 -7.53 0.44 -40.17
CA ILE A 237 -6.75 1.09 -39.10
C ILE A 237 -7.59 1.39 -37.87
N VAL A 238 -8.83 1.88 -38.03
CA VAL A 238 -9.71 2.21 -36.90
C VAL A 238 -10.17 0.93 -36.19
N LYS A 239 -10.49 -0.11 -36.96
CA LYS A 239 -10.91 -1.41 -36.41
C LYS A 239 -9.79 -2.08 -35.61
N TYR A 240 -8.60 -2.21 -36.21
CA TYR A 240 -7.45 -2.86 -35.56
C TYR A 240 -6.87 -2.00 -34.43
N GLY A 241 -6.88 -0.67 -34.56
CA GLY A 241 -6.42 0.24 -33.52
C GLY A 241 -7.32 0.21 -32.28
N MET A 242 -8.61 0.52 -32.45
CA MET A 242 -9.56 0.54 -31.33
C MET A 242 -9.79 -0.86 -30.74
N GLY A 243 -10.01 -1.86 -31.60
CA GLY A 243 -10.21 -3.25 -31.15
C GLY A 243 -8.96 -3.84 -30.50
N GLY A 244 -7.78 -3.60 -31.08
CA GLY A 244 -6.51 -4.05 -30.51
C GLY A 244 -6.21 -3.41 -29.16
N LEU A 245 -6.50 -2.12 -28.98
CA LEU A 245 -6.31 -1.43 -27.71
C LEU A 245 -7.25 -1.96 -26.62
N ILE A 246 -8.51 -2.27 -26.96
CA ILE A 246 -9.46 -2.91 -26.02
C ILE A 246 -8.97 -4.31 -25.64
N ILE A 247 -8.52 -5.13 -26.60
CA ILE A 247 -8.00 -6.47 -26.33
C ILE A 247 -6.76 -6.41 -25.44
N LEU A 248 -5.81 -5.53 -25.75
CA LEU A 248 -4.59 -5.32 -24.94
C LEU A 248 -4.96 -4.92 -23.51
N PHE A 249 -5.89 -3.98 -23.35
CA PHE A 249 -6.36 -3.53 -22.05
C PHE A 249 -6.98 -4.68 -21.23
N LEU A 250 -7.82 -5.53 -21.84
CA LEU A 250 -8.38 -6.71 -21.17
C LEU A 250 -7.31 -7.73 -20.79
N VAL A 251 -6.34 -8.00 -21.66
CA VAL A 251 -5.20 -8.88 -21.36
C VAL A 251 -4.38 -8.32 -20.21
N ALA A 252 -4.10 -7.01 -20.20
CA ALA A 252 -3.38 -6.36 -19.11
C ALA A 252 -4.11 -6.51 -17.77
N ILE A 253 -5.43 -6.31 -17.70
CA ILE A 253 -6.20 -6.50 -16.47
C ILE A 253 -6.08 -7.93 -15.92
N ILE A 254 -6.07 -8.94 -16.79
CA ILE A 254 -6.01 -10.34 -16.38
C ILE A 254 -4.59 -10.72 -15.95
N TRP A 255 -3.57 -10.33 -16.72
CA TRP A 255 -2.21 -10.83 -16.55
C TRP A 255 -1.32 -9.94 -15.68
N PHE A 256 -1.53 -8.63 -15.67
CA PHE A 256 -0.70 -7.70 -14.88
C PHE A 256 -0.68 -8.04 -13.38
N PRO A 257 -1.82 -8.33 -12.72
CA PRO A 257 -1.79 -8.73 -11.31
C PRO A 257 -1.00 -10.01 -11.09
N LEU A 258 -1.13 -11.02 -11.96
CA LEU A 258 -0.37 -12.28 -11.83
C LEU A 258 1.14 -12.05 -11.93
N LEU A 259 1.57 -11.25 -12.92
CA LEU A 259 2.98 -10.91 -13.11
C LEU A 259 3.52 -10.09 -11.93
N PHE A 260 2.77 -9.07 -11.48
CA PHE A 260 3.14 -8.24 -10.35
C PHE A 260 3.33 -9.08 -9.07
N MET A 261 2.42 -10.01 -8.79
CA MET A 261 2.51 -10.85 -7.58
C MET A 261 3.67 -11.85 -7.63
N SER A 262 4.03 -12.35 -8.81
CA SER A 262 5.23 -13.18 -8.97
C SER A 262 6.51 -12.40 -8.68
N LEU A 263 6.57 -11.12 -9.05
CA LEU A 263 7.72 -10.25 -8.79
C LEU A 263 7.84 -9.86 -7.31
N VAL A 264 6.72 -9.60 -6.63
CA VAL A 264 6.74 -9.20 -5.21
C VAL A 264 7.25 -10.32 -4.29
N ARG A 265 6.93 -11.60 -4.58
CA ARG A 265 7.41 -12.73 -3.77
C ARG A 265 8.90 -13.03 -3.95
N SER A 266 9.48 -12.77 -5.12
CA SER A 266 10.88 -13.10 -5.40
C SER A 266 11.87 -12.04 -4.89
N VAL A 267 11.45 -10.77 -4.76
CA VAL A 267 12.37 -9.65 -4.47
C VAL A 267 12.40 -9.28 -2.98
N VAL A 268 11.39 -9.64 -2.18
CA VAL A 268 11.19 -9.08 -0.82
C VAL A 268 11.40 -10.12 0.30
N GLY A 269 12.31 -11.06 0.13
CA GLY A 269 12.70 -11.99 1.21
C GLY A 269 13.77 -11.36 2.10
N VAL A 270 13.47 -11.14 3.38
CA VAL A 270 14.46 -10.67 4.37
C VAL A 270 15.11 -11.86 5.07
N VAL A 271 16.43 -11.78 5.26
CA VAL A 271 17.23 -12.79 5.98
C VAL A 271 16.78 -12.85 7.45
N ASN A 272 16.58 -14.05 7.99
CA ASN A 272 16.07 -14.25 9.35
C ASN A 272 16.97 -15.17 10.18
N HIS A 273 18.07 -14.60 10.66
CA HIS A 273 18.99 -15.32 11.53
C HIS A 273 18.36 -15.65 12.90
N PRO A 274 18.69 -16.82 13.49
CA PRO A 274 18.38 -17.08 14.89
C PRO A 274 19.14 -16.09 15.78
N ILE A 275 18.46 -15.54 16.78
CA ILE A 275 19.05 -14.69 17.84
C ILE A 275 19.67 -15.56 18.93
N ASP A 276 18.99 -16.66 19.25
CA ASP A 276 19.42 -17.62 20.25
C ASP A 276 19.25 -19.05 19.71
N VAL A 277 20.27 -19.86 19.96
CA VAL A 277 20.29 -21.30 19.65
C VAL A 277 20.49 -22.05 20.94
N THR A 278 19.44 -22.69 21.42
CA THR A 278 19.48 -23.49 22.65
C THR A 278 19.49 -24.98 22.31
N VAL A 279 20.45 -25.72 22.84
CA VAL A 279 20.57 -27.18 22.69
C VAL A 279 20.50 -27.83 24.07
N THR A 280 19.65 -28.84 24.21
CA THR A 280 19.52 -29.60 25.45
C THR A 280 19.63 -31.10 25.22
N LEU A 281 20.36 -31.78 26.10
CA LEU A 281 20.48 -33.23 26.14
C LEU A 281 19.84 -33.75 27.42
N LYS A 282 18.80 -34.58 27.28
CA LYS A 282 18.02 -35.11 28.40
C LYS A 282 18.02 -36.62 28.37
N LEU A 283 18.24 -37.28 29.50
CA LEU A 283 18.07 -38.73 29.61
C LEU A 283 16.70 -39.03 30.23
N GLY A 284 15.79 -39.64 29.46
CA GLY A 284 14.45 -40.01 29.89
C GLY A 284 13.66 -38.84 30.48
N GLY A 285 13.07 -39.08 31.66
CA GLY A 285 12.31 -38.09 32.42
C GLY A 285 13.14 -37.18 33.34
N TYR A 286 14.45 -37.44 33.47
CA TYR A 286 15.33 -36.78 34.44
C TYR A 286 15.71 -35.35 34.07
N GLU A 287 16.29 -34.59 35.01
CA GLU A 287 16.85 -33.26 34.73
C GLU A 287 17.85 -33.32 33.56
N PRO A 288 17.88 -32.28 32.69
CA PRO A 288 18.74 -32.28 31.51
C PRO A 288 20.21 -32.39 31.93
N LEU A 289 20.94 -33.25 31.23
CA LEU A 289 22.37 -33.45 31.44
C LEU A 289 23.13 -32.22 30.96
N PHE A 290 22.78 -31.72 29.78
CA PHE A 290 23.44 -30.58 29.16
C PHE A 290 22.39 -29.59 28.66
N THR A 291 22.59 -28.32 28.97
CA THR A 291 21.82 -27.20 28.43
C THR A 291 22.81 -26.10 28.06
N MET A 292 22.79 -25.67 26.81
CA MET A 292 23.61 -24.57 26.32
C MET A 292 22.78 -23.67 25.41
N SER A 293 22.87 -22.37 25.63
CA SER A 293 22.21 -21.33 24.84
C SER A 293 23.27 -20.39 24.30
N VAL A 294 23.32 -20.29 22.97
CA VAL A 294 24.30 -19.47 22.26
C VAL A 294 23.62 -18.25 21.67
N GLN A 295 24.17 -17.08 21.95
CA GLN A 295 23.67 -15.79 21.47
C GLN A 295 24.49 -15.28 20.26
N GLN A 296 24.16 -14.08 19.78
CA GLN A 296 24.68 -13.49 18.54
C GLN A 296 26.21 -13.54 18.34
N HIS A 297 27.02 -13.46 19.40
CA HIS A 297 28.49 -13.42 19.26
C HIS A 297 29.09 -14.76 18.81
N SER A 298 28.47 -15.89 19.13
CA SER A 298 28.90 -17.24 18.71
C SER A 298 28.02 -17.81 17.59
N ILE A 299 27.08 -17.03 17.06
CA ILE A 299 26.36 -17.31 15.81
C ILE A 299 27.05 -16.52 14.69
N GLN A 300 27.89 -17.20 13.91
CA GLN A 300 28.67 -16.58 12.84
C GLN A 300 27.97 -16.79 11.49
N PRO A 301 27.63 -15.72 10.75
CA PRO A 301 27.12 -15.86 9.39
C PRO A 301 28.20 -16.42 8.48
N PHE A 302 27.79 -17.20 7.48
CA PHE A 302 28.72 -17.75 6.49
C PHE A 302 29.38 -16.62 5.68
N THR A 303 30.70 -16.72 5.50
CA THR A 303 31.39 -15.91 4.50
C THR A 303 31.26 -16.54 3.11
N PRO A 304 31.53 -15.79 2.02
CA PRO A 304 31.57 -16.37 0.68
C PRO A 304 32.56 -17.55 0.56
N GLN A 305 33.66 -17.53 1.34
CA GLN A 305 34.66 -18.60 1.37
C GLN A 305 34.10 -19.86 2.06
N ASP A 306 33.36 -19.71 3.16
CA ASP A 306 32.72 -20.84 3.85
C ASP A 306 31.65 -21.50 2.96
N TYR A 307 30.92 -20.69 2.19
CA TYR A 307 29.95 -21.20 1.23
C TYR A 307 30.62 -21.98 0.09
N GLU A 308 31.74 -21.48 -0.43
CA GLU A 308 32.53 -22.20 -1.43
C GLU A 308 33.09 -23.52 -0.87
N ALA A 309 33.55 -23.53 0.38
CA ALA A 309 34.03 -24.73 1.05
C ALA A 309 32.93 -25.78 1.24
N LEU A 310 31.73 -25.36 1.65
CA LEU A 310 30.55 -26.23 1.74
C LEU A 310 30.17 -26.79 0.36
N THR A 311 30.21 -25.95 -0.66
CA THR A 311 29.90 -26.35 -2.04
C THR A 311 30.89 -27.39 -2.56
N LYS A 312 32.19 -27.20 -2.32
CA LYS A 312 33.24 -28.18 -2.67
C LYS A 312 33.07 -29.49 -1.91
N GLN A 313 32.64 -29.45 -0.65
CA GLN A 313 32.38 -30.65 0.14
C GLN A 313 31.28 -31.55 -0.47
N PHE A 314 30.23 -30.93 -1.03
CA PHE A 314 29.07 -31.65 -1.58
C PHE A 314 29.00 -31.67 -3.11
N GLU A 315 30.08 -31.29 -3.81
CA GLU A 315 30.12 -31.18 -5.28
C GLU A 315 29.73 -32.49 -6.00
N ARG A 316 30.05 -33.65 -5.37
CA ARG A 316 29.76 -34.98 -5.93
C ARG A 316 28.32 -35.44 -5.72
N ASP A 317 27.53 -34.74 -4.89
CA ASP A 317 26.12 -35.06 -4.61
C ASP A 317 25.18 -34.01 -5.24
N PRO A 318 24.48 -34.35 -6.33
CA PRO A 318 23.60 -33.40 -7.02
C PRO A 318 22.38 -33.00 -6.17
N VAL A 319 21.91 -33.84 -5.26
CA VAL A 319 20.73 -33.56 -4.43
C VAL A 319 21.09 -32.55 -3.33
N ALA A 320 22.24 -32.72 -2.70
CA ALA A 320 22.83 -31.76 -1.77
C ALA A 320 23.03 -30.39 -2.42
N MET A 321 23.59 -30.37 -3.63
CA MET A 321 23.84 -29.14 -4.40
C MET A 321 22.55 -28.39 -4.77
N GLN A 322 21.49 -29.09 -5.17
CA GLN A 322 20.19 -28.48 -5.40
C GLN A 322 19.64 -27.81 -4.14
N PHE A 323 19.86 -28.38 -2.95
CA PHE A 323 19.45 -27.76 -1.70
C PHE A 323 20.29 -26.53 -1.34
N ILE A 324 21.62 -26.62 -1.45
CA ILE A 324 22.55 -25.53 -1.09
C ILE A 324 22.30 -24.29 -1.96
N THR A 325 22.02 -24.47 -3.26
CA THR A 325 21.76 -23.36 -4.20
C THR A 325 20.45 -22.61 -3.94
N LEU A 326 19.53 -23.16 -3.13
CA LEU A 326 18.33 -22.43 -2.70
C LEU A 326 18.64 -21.32 -1.68
N TYR A 327 19.81 -21.37 -1.04
CA TYR A 327 20.23 -20.44 0.00
C TYR A 327 21.44 -19.63 -0.48
N SER A 328 21.43 -18.33 -0.18
CA SER A 328 22.62 -17.48 -0.31
C SER A 328 23.55 -17.71 0.89
N TYR A 329 24.81 -17.29 0.79
CA TYR A 329 25.74 -17.34 1.93
C TYR A 329 25.18 -16.58 3.16
N GLU A 330 24.43 -15.50 2.93
CA GLU A 330 23.76 -14.71 3.98
C GLU A 330 22.63 -15.48 4.69
N ASP A 331 22.07 -16.53 4.10
CA ASP A 331 20.96 -17.28 4.72
C ASP A 331 21.46 -18.38 5.69
N ILE A 332 22.77 -18.61 5.72
CA ILE A 332 23.40 -19.71 6.45
C ILE A 332 24.22 -19.16 7.61
N VAL A 333 24.05 -19.76 8.79
CA VAL A 333 24.85 -19.42 9.98
C VAL A 333 25.45 -20.67 10.61
N THR A 334 26.61 -20.51 11.23
CA THR A 334 27.21 -21.51 12.12
C THR A 334 27.00 -21.08 13.56
N ALA A 335 26.26 -21.87 14.32
CA ALA A 335 26.21 -21.72 15.77
C ALA A 335 27.37 -22.50 16.41
N GLN A 336 28.27 -21.79 17.07
CA GLN A 336 29.38 -22.37 17.82
C GLN A 336 28.91 -22.67 19.25
N ILE A 337 28.42 -23.89 19.46
CA ILE A 337 27.88 -24.32 20.76
C ILE A 337 29.03 -24.76 21.66
N GLU A 338 29.15 -24.16 22.84
CA GLU A 338 30.13 -24.61 23.83
C GLU A 338 29.75 -25.98 24.39
N GLY A 339 30.72 -26.88 24.46
CA GLY A 339 30.53 -28.25 24.93
C GLY A 339 30.38 -28.38 26.45
N SER A 340 30.71 -27.37 27.24
CA SER A 340 30.49 -27.41 28.70
C SER A 340 29.07 -26.93 28.99
N SER A 341 28.29 -27.65 29.81
CA SER A 341 26.94 -27.20 30.18
C SER A 341 26.96 -25.80 30.80
N GLY A 342 26.02 -24.94 30.39
CA GLY A 342 25.88 -23.58 30.93
C GLY A 342 25.28 -23.55 32.34
N SER A 343 24.71 -24.66 32.79
CA SER A 343 24.14 -24.85 34.13
C SER A 343 24.73 -26.06 34.84
N LEU A 344 24.82 -25.97 36.18
CA LEU A 344 25.11 -27.10 37.05
C LEU A 344 24.02 -28.17 36.94
N TRP A 345 24.39 -29.43 37.15
CA TRP A 345 23.45 -30.56 37.11
C TRP A 345 22.68 -30.67 38.43
N SER A 346 21.50 -30.06 38.48
CA SER A 346 20.65 -29.97 39.68
C SER A 346 19.74 -31.18 39.90
N ILE A 347 20.25 -32.41 39.69
CA ILE A 347 19.47 -33.63 39.94
C ILE A 347 19.32 -33.87 41.45
N SER A 348 18.12 -34.28 41.88
CA SER A 348 17.92 -34.66 43.28
C SER A 348 18.68 -35.96 43.60
N PRO A 349 19.28 -36.12 44.80
CA PRO A 349 19.93 -37.37 45.21
C PRO A 349 19.08 -38.64 45.00
N PRO A 350 17.76 -38.67 45.31
CA PRO A 350 16.95 -39.85 45.03
C PRO A 350 16.74 -40.10 43.53
N SER A 351 16.54 -39.06 42.72
CA SER A 351 16.44 -39.21 41.25
C SER A 351 17.74 -39.70 40.64
N ARG A 352 18.90 -39.26 41.16
CA ARG A 352 20.22 -39.73 40.73
C ARG A 352 20.40 -41.22 41.02
N GLU A 353 20.02 -41.66 42.21
CA GLU A 353 20.09 -43.06 42.61
C GLU A 353 19.09 -43.92 41.82
N GLN A 354 17.95 -43.36 41.44
CA GLN A 354 17.00 -44.02 40.53
C GLN A 354 17.57 -44.15 39.12
N MET A 355 18.10 -43.07 38.53
CA MET A 355 18.75 -43.07 37.22
C MET A 355 19.90 -44.09 37.18
N ARG A 356 20.72 -44.13 38.24
CA ARG A 356 21.81 -45.10 38.38
C ARG A 356 21.29 -46.55 38.43
N ARG A 357 20.21 -46.81 39.16
CA ARG A 357 19.59 -48.14 39.24
C ARG A 357 18.94 -48.55 37.93
N GLU A 358 18.27 -47.63 37.22
CA GLU A 358 17.68 -47.89 35.91
C GLU A 358 18.76 -48.19 34.86
N LEU A 359 19.89 -47.47 34.89
CA LEU A 359 21.03 -47.75 34.02
C LEU A 359 21.74 -49.09 34.35
N GLN A 360 21.72 -49.55 35.60
CA GLN A 360 22.40 -50.79 36.00
C GLN A 360 21.52 -52.04 35.90
N ASN A 361 20.24 -51.92 36.29
CA ASN A 361 19.35 -53.05 36.54
C ASN A 361 18.07 -52.99 35.68
N GLY A 362 17.87 -51.94 34.89
CA GLY A 362 16.68 -51.78 34.06
C GLY A 362 16.71 -52.68 32.83
N SER A 363 15.63 -53.42 32.59
CA SER A 363 15.41 -54.18 31.33
C SER A 363 14.78 -53.34 30.22
N SER A 364 14.45 -52.07 30.50
CA SER A 364 13.76 -51.17 29.58
C SER A 364 14.71 -50.16 28.97
N ASP A 365 14.58 -49.93 27.65
CA ASP A 365 15.36 -48.93 26.93
C ASP A 365 15.11 -47.51 27.47
N ILE A 366 16.18 -46.79 27.77
CA ILE A 366 16.11 -45.40 28.23
C ILE A 366 16.27 -44.49 27.02
N THR A 367 15.36 -43.53 26.84
CA THR A 367 15.44 -42.61 25.71
C THR A 367 16.39 -41.45 26.02
N LEU A 368 17.46 -41.31 25.25
CA LEU A 368 18.32 -40.13 25.29
C LEU A 368 17.79 -39.12 24.27
N ARG A 369 17.41 -37.92 24.71
CA ARG A 369 16.76 -36.90 23.89
C ARG A 369 17.66 -35.68 23.70
N LEU A 370 18.12 -35.44 22.48
CA LEU A 370 18.73 -34.18 22.06
C LEU A 370 17.64 -33.27 21.47
N THR A 371 17.51 -32.04 21.98
CA THR A 371 16.61 -31.04 21.41
C THR A 371 17.38 -29.78 21.05
N TRP A 372 16.98 -29.12 19.97
CA TRP A 372 17.48 -27.81 19.57
C TRP A 372 16.29 -26.88 19.40
N THR A 373 16.44 -25.64 19.85
CA THR A 373 15.44 -24.58 19.72
C THR A 373 16.11 -23.31 19.20
N PHE A 374 15.54 -22.75 18.14
CA PHE A 374 15.97 -21.52 17.51
C PHE A 374 14.97 -20.42 17.84
N GLN A 375 15.44 -19.36 18.50
CA GLN A 375 14.64 -18.16 18.74
C GLN A 375 14.91 -17.14 17.65
N ARG A 376 13.87 -16.77 16.90
CA ARG A 376 13.98 -15.79 15.81
C ARG A 376 13.22 -14.52 16.12
N TYR A 377 13.71 -13.40 15.59
CA TYR A 377 13.00 -12.14 15.67
C TYR A 377 11.88 -12.13 14.65
N ARG A 378 10.64 -12.08 15.12
CA ARG A 378 9.51 -11.64 14.33
C ARG A 378 8.94 -10.44 15.07
N VAL A 379 8.80 -9.30 14.40
CA VAL A 379 8.33 -8.04 14.99
C VAL A 379 7.18 -8.30 15.97
N GLY A 380 7.45 -8.17 17.28
CA GLY A 380 6.49 -8.34 18.38
C GLY A 380 6.35 -9.74 19.02
N ARG A 381 6.98 -10.81 18.53
CA ARG A 381 6.91 -12.14 19.19
C ARG A 381 8.11 -13.05 18.85
N SER A 382 8.82 -13.51 19.87
CA SER A 382 9.81 -14.59 19.72
C SER A 382 9.10 -15.90 19.44
N ARG A 383 9.37 -16.52 18.29
CA ARG A 383 8.88 -17.87 17.99
C ARG A 383 10.04 -18.85 18.07
N GLY A 384 9.93 -19.83 18.96
CA GLY A 384 10.84 -20.96 19.02
C GLY A 384 10.49 -21.95 17.90
N VAL A 385 11.49 -22.29 17.10
CA VAL A 385 11.42 -23.40 16.14
C VAL A 385 12.35 -24.48 16.66
N GLY A 386 11.86 -25.70 16.84
CA GLY A 386 12.66 -26.75 17.47
C GLY A 386 12.51 -28.11 16.83
N GLY A 387 13.49 -28.97 17.10
CA GLY A 387 13.49 -30.37 16.70
C GLY A 387 13.94 -31.23 17.88
N THR A 388 13.66 -32.52 17.80
CA THR A 388 13.98 -33.48 18.84
C THR A 388 14.46 -34.77 18.21
N ARG A 389 15.58 -35.29 18.71
CA ARG A 389 16.15 -36.59 18.38
C ARG A 389 16.18 -37.45 19.64
N SER A 390 15.65 -38.66 19.58
CA SER A 390 15.56 -39.55 20.75
C SER A 390 16.02 -40.99 20.46
N PRO A 391 17.33 -41.27 20.40
CA PRO A 391 17.83 -42.65 20.37
C PRO A 391 17.46 -43.42 21.65
N ALA A 392 17.24 -44.73 21.49
CA ALA A 392 17.16 -45.67 22.60
C ALA A 392 18.60 -46.00 23.06
N CYS A 393 18.85 -45.92 24.36
CA CYS A 393 20.13 -46.27 24.96
C CYS A 393 20.02 -47.60 25.70
N THR A 394 20.96 -48.50 25.41
CA THR A 394 21.14 -49.77 26.10
C THR A 394 21.91 -49.57 27.42
N PRO A 395 21.46 -50.17 28.54
CA PRO A 395 22.01 -49.89 29.87
C PRO A 395 23.49 -50.31 30.07
N GLN A 396 24.04 -51.21 29.25
CA GLN A 396 25.41 -51.74 29.44
C GLN A 396 26.55 -50.82 28.96
N ASP A 397 26.28 -49.78 28.16
CA ASP A 397 27.33 -48.94 27.55
C ASP A 397 27.78 -47.74 28.42
N SER A 398 27.23 -47.59 29.63
CA SER A 398 27.25 -46.32 30.39
C SER A 398 28.20 -46.28 31.61
N LEU A 399 29.09 -47.27 31.78
CA LEU A 399 29.84 -47.47 33.04
C LEU A 399 31.22 -46.78 33.13
N LEU A 400 31.58 -45.92 32.17
CA LEU A 400 32.82 -45.16 32.21
C LEU A 400 32.52 -43.68 32.44
N SER A 401 33.46 -42.96 33.06
CA SER A 401 33.43 -41.49 33.21
C SER A 401 33.28 -40.72 31.89
N LEU A 402 33.37 -41.44 30.77
CA LEU A 402 33.19 -41.04 29.39
C LEU A 402 32.16 -41.97 28.73
N TRP A 403 31.05 -41.42 28.26
CA TRP A 403 30.02 -42.15 27.52
C TRP A 403 30.04 -41.74 26.05
N LEU A 404 30.28 -42.69 25.15
CA LEU A 404 30.24 -42.46 23.71
C LEU A 404 28.86 -42.83 23.16
N VAL A 405 28.14 -41.85 22.62
CA VAL A 405 26.84 -42.06 21.98
C VAL A 405 27.02 -41.88 20.47
N PRO A 406 26.88 -42.95 19.66
CA PRO A 406 26.98 -42.83 18.22
C PRO A 406 25.77 -42.10 17.64
N ASN A 407 25.98 -41.42 16.51
CA ASN A 407 24.89 -40.91 15.66
C ASN A 407 23.87 -39.99 16.40
N LEU A 408 24.34 -39.08 17.25
CA LEU A 408 23.48 -38.22 18.08
C LEU A 408 23.32 -36.79 17.54
N PHE A 409 24.40 -36.17 17.06
CA PHE A 409 24.42 -34.74 16.75
C PHE A 409 24.28 -34.44 15.24
N PRO A 410 23.16 -33.84 14.80
CA PRO A 410 22.97 -33.44 13.40
C PRO A 410 23.71 -32.13 13.12
N LYS A 411 24.71 -32.17 12.22
CA LYS A 411 25.50 -30.98 11.84
C LYS A 411 24.69 -29.96 11.03
N TYR A 412 23.80 -30.41 10.15
CA TYR A 412 23.07 -29.56 9.20
C TYR A 412 21.57 -29.54 9.52
N ILE A 413 21.03 -28.38 9.88
CA ILE A 413 19.63 -28.21 10.26
C ILE A 413 18.96 -27.13 9.40
N ARG A 414 17.76 -27.41 8.89
CA ARG A 414 16.91 -26.40 8.28
C ARG A 414 16.02 -25.78 9.34
N ALA A 415 16.05 -24.47 9.43
CA ALA A 415 15.17 -23.70 10.26
C ALA A 415 14.14 -22.97 9.35
N PRO A 416 12.96 -23.59 9.11
CA PRO A 416 11.93 -23.00 8.25
C PRO A 416 11.10 -21.95 8.98
N ASN A 417 10.13 -21.37 8.27
CA ASN A 417 9.13 -20.46 8.86
C ASN A 417 8.07 -21.17 9.73
N GLY A 418 8.00 -22.51 9.63
CA GLY A 418 7.16 -23.37 10.46
C GLY A 418 7.71 -23.58 11.88
N PRO A 419 6.97 -24.28 12.76
CA PRO A 419 7.40 -24.54 14.14
C PRO A 419 8.45 -25.66 14.27
N GLU A 420 8.62 -26.50 13.25
CA GLU A 420 9.53 -27.66 13.29
C GLU A 420 10.83 -27.38 12.53
N ALA A 421 11.96 -27.56 13.21
CA ALA A 421 13.29 -27.48 12.60
C ALA A 421 13.86 -28.88 12.41
N ASN A 422 13.82 -29.38 11.17
CA ASN A 422 14.26 -30.72 10.84
C ASN A 422 15.69 -30.72 10.29
N PRO A 423 16.50 -31.77 10.58
CA PRO A 423 17.79 -31.97 9.93
C PRO A 423 17.64 -32.05 8.40
N VAL A 424 18.65 -31.57 7.69
CA VAL A 424 18.62 -31.52 6.22
C VAL A 424 18.86 -32.91 5.65
N LYS A 425 17.78 -33.63 5.30
CA LYS A 425 17.85 -34.97 4.71
C LYS A 425 18.67 -35.02 3.42
N GLN A 426 18.70 -33.94 2.66
CA GLN A 426 19.46 -33.82 1.40
C GLN A 426 20.98 -33.75 1.62
N LEU A 427 21.43 -33.31 2.80
CA LEU A 427 22.87 -33.26 3.16
C LEU A 427 23.28 -34.46 4.03
N LEU A 428 22.30 -35.23 4.50
CA LEU A 428 22.43 -36.37 5.41
C LEU A 428 21.64 -37.54 4.80
N PRO A 429 22.13 -38.14 3.70
CA PRO A 429 21.37 -39.10 2.89
C PRO A 429 21.08 -40.41 3.64
N ASP A 430 21.99 -40.85 4.51
CA ASP A 430 21.81 -42.05 5.34
C ASP A 430 21.00 -41.74 6.63
N GLY A 431 20.41 -40.55 6.70
CA GLY A 431 19.53 -40.13 7.76
C GLY A 431 20.23 -40.10 9.12
N GLU A 432 19.85 -41.03 9.98
CA GLU A 432 20.33 -41.11 11.36
C GLU A 432 21.79 -41.57 11.42
N ASP A 433 22.26 -42.36 10.45
CA ASP A 433 23.64 -42.87 10.41
C ASP A 433 24.67 -41.82 9.95
N SER A 434 24.20 -40.69 9.43
CA SER A 434 25.05 -39.55 9.05
C SER A 434 25.28 -38.55 10.19
N TYR A 435 24.73 -38.79 11.39
CA TYR A 435 24.92 -37.91 12.54
C TYR A 435 26.28 -38.11 13.19
N LEU A 436 26.78 -37.07 13.86
CA LEU A 436 28.10 -37.14 14.50
C LEU A 436 28.03 -37.86 15.85
N ASP A 437 29.08 -38.64 16.12
CA ASP A 437 29.34 -39.30 17.40
C ASP A 437 29.65 -38.26 18.50
N VAL A 438 29.02 -38.45 19.66
CA VAL A 438 29.10 -37.53 20.79
C VAL A 438 29.67 -38.23 22.02
N GLU A 439 30.71 -37.64 22.59
CA GLU A 439 31.28 -38.01 23.88
C GLU A 439 30.67 -37.15 25.00
N VAL A 440 30.14 -37.80 26.03
CA VAL A 440 29.53 -37.17 27.20
C VAL A 440 30.34 -37.50 28.44
N GLN A 441 30.85 -36.48 29.12
CA GLN A 441 31.71 -36.59 30.30
C GLN A 441 31.08 -35.88 31.49
N LEU A 442 31.12 -36.51 32.66
CA LEU A 442 30.71 -35.88 33.92
C LEU A 442 31.94 -35.24 34.58
N LYS A 443 31.93 -33.92 34.74
CA LYS A 443 32.94 -33.20 35.52
C LYS A 443 32.43 -32.98 36.94
N ARG A 444 33.34 -33.13 37.91
CA ARG A 444 33.10 -32.91 39.33
C ARG A 444 34.18 -32.03 39.91
N GLU A 445 33.80 -30.98 40.61
CA GLU A 445 34.71 -30.10 41.32
C GLU A 445 34.32 -30.04 42.79
N ARG A 446 35.32 -29.99 43.68
CA ARG A 446 35.07 -29.91 45.12
C ARG A 446 34.67 -28.48 45.48
N ALA A 447 33.52 -28.29 46.12
CA ALA A 447 33.16 -26.97 46.63
C ALA A 447 34.23 -26.51 47.63
N GLY A 448 34.71 -25.27 47.47
CA GLY A 448 35.87 -24.74 48.20
C GLY A 448 35.76 -24.92 49.72
N ALA A 449 36.91 -25.17 50.36
CA ALA A 449 37.05 -25.51 51.78
C ALA A 449 36.64 -24.36 52.74
N GLY A 450 35.32 -24.14 52.90
CA GLY A 450 34.74 -23.43 54.02
C GLY A 450 34.51 -24.41 55.18
N ARG A 451 35.12 -24.14 56.34
CA ARG A 451 34.98 -24.96 57.56
C ARG A 451 33.50 -25.16 57.90
N GLY A 452 32.97 -26.37 57.69
CA GLY A 452 31.67 -26.81 58.23
C GLY A 452 30.61 -27.29 57.23
N ALA A 453 30.91 -27.47 55.95
CA ALA A 453 29.96 -28.07 54.99
C ALA A 453 30.42 -29.48 54.59
N GLY A 454 29.49 -30.45 54.59
CA GLY A 454 29.73 -31.83 54.14
C GLY A 454 30.27 -31.90 52.70
N ASP A 455 30.75 -33.09 52.33
CA ASP A 455 31.40 -33.40 51.04
C ASP A 455 30.48 -33.06 49.85
N SER A 456 30.51 -31.80 49.40
CA SER A 456 29.64 -31.26 48.36
C SER A 456 30.47 -31.08 47.10
N PHE A 457 30.14 -31.88 46.09
CA PHE A 457 30.72 -31.79 44.75
C PHE A 457 29.77 -31.00 43.86
N LEU A 458 30.32 -30.03 43.13
CA LEU A 458 29.65 -29.38 42.02
C LEU A 458 29.82 -30.27 40.80
N GLU A 459 28.71 -30.67 40.17
CA GLU A 459 28.72 -31.57 39.02
C GLU A 459 28.09 -30.88 37.81
N TRP A 460 28.72 -31.06 36.63
CA TRP A 460 28.16 -30.62 35.36
C TRP A 460 28.63 -31.55 34.23
N TRP A 461 27.84 -31.62 33.17
CA TRP A 461 28.17 -32.45 32.01
C TRP A 461 28.90 -31.64 30.94
N VAL A 462 29.83 -32.32 30.26
CA VAL A 462 30.56 -31.80 29.11
C VAL A 462 30.32 -32.73 27.93
N VAL A 463 29.89 -32.16 26.82
CA VAL A 463 29.60 -32.81 25.56
C VAL A 463 30.69 -32.44 24.57
N ARG A 464 31.24 -33.42 23.85
CA ARG A 464 32.29 -33.25 22.83
C ARG A 464 31.97 -34.07 21.60
N LEU A 465 32.43 -33.62 20.44
CA LEU A 465 32.42 -34.46 19.24
C LEU A 465 33.64 -35.38 19.29
N LYS A 466 33.46 -36.65 18.92
CA LYS A 466 34.56 -37.64 18.84
C LYS A 466 35.64 -37.19 17.85
N GLU A 467 35.24 -36.58 16.74
CA GLU A 467 36.12 -36.01 15.71
C GLU A 467 35.83 -34.52 15.52
N PRO A 468 36.55 -33.61 16.22
CA PRO A 468 36.32 -32.18 16.10
C PRO A 468 36.94 -31.61 14.81
N PRO A 469 36.21 -30.77 14.04
CA PRO A 469 36.65 -30.32 12.71
C PRO A 469 37.82 -29.31 12.69
N LEU A 470 38.30 -28.80 13.84
CA LEU A 470 39.35 -27.76 13.91
C LEU A 470 40.30 -27.89 15.13
N GLY A 471 40.38 -29.05 15.78
CA GLY A 471 41.22 -29.22 16.99
C GLY A 471 40.67 -28.54 18.25
N ASN A 472 39.65 -27.69 18.15
CA ASN A 472 38.88 -27.20 19.28
C ASN A 472 37.85 -28.23 19.72
N SER A 473 38.24 -29.14 20.62
CA SER A 473 37.39 -30.18 21.20
C SER A 473 36.24 -29.66 22.08
N HIS A 474 36.16 -28.34 22.27
CA HIS A 474 35.21 -27.68 23.17
C HIS A 474 34.02 -27.04 22.44
N ILE A 475 34.00 -27.04 21.11
CA ILE A 475 32.96 -26.38 20.32
C ILE A 475 32.24 -27.42 19.46
N LEU A 476 30.91 -27.38 19.46
CA LEU A 476 30.03 -28.15 18.59
C LEU A 476 29.46 -27.21 17.52
N PRO A 477 30.04 -27.18 16.31
CA PRO A 477 29.54 -26.32 15.24
C PRO A 477 28.25 -26.91 14.63
N MET A 478 27.18 -26.15 14.68
CA MET A 478 25.89 -26.47 14.04
C MET A 478 25.64 -25.51 12.89
N VAL A 479 25.47 -26.03 11.68
CA VAL A 479 25.18 -25.25 10.47
C VAL A 479 23.66 -25.18 10.27
N ILE A 480 23.13 -23.97 10.25
CA ILE A 480 21.69 -23.69 10.23
C ILE A 480 21.34 -22.95 8.94
N PHE A 481 20.47 -23.56 8.13
CA PHE A 481 19.90 -22.95 6.93
C PHE A 481 18.61 -22.22 7.29
N SER A 482 18.58 -20.90 7.11
CA SER A 482 17.43 -20.08 7.50
C SER A 482 16.58 -19.67 6.29
N ASP A 483 15.31 -20.08 6.28
CA ASP A 483 14.36 -19.62 5.26
C ASP A 483 14.14 -18.11 5.38
N LYS A 484 14.15 -17.40 4.25
CA LYS A 484 13.78 -15.97 4.21
C LYS A 484 12.33 -15.78 4.65
N VAL A 485 12.07 -14.64 5.29
CA VAL A 485 10.73 -14.22 5.70
C VAL A 485 10.23 -13.08 4.85
N SER A 486 8.97 -13.12 4.45
CA SER A 486 8.28 -11.95 3.92
C SER A 486 8.06 -10.94 5.05
N PRO A 487 8.19 -9.62 4.79
CA PRO A 487 7.82 -8.58 5.73
C PRO A 487 6.42 -8.83 6.31
N PRO A 488 6.18 -8.54 7.61
CA PRO A 488 4.89 -8.77 8.25
C PRO A 488 3.74 -8.01 7.57
N SER A 489 4.01 -6.87 6.92
CA SER A 489 3.05 -6.11 6.11
C SER A 489 2.51 -6.89 4.91
N LEU A 490 3.30 -7.82 4.36
CA LEU A 490 2.91 -8.71 3.27
C LEU A 490 2.47 -10.09 3.79
N GLY A 491 2.42 -10.30 5.11
CA GLY A 491 2.01 -11.57 5.72
C GLY A 491 0.58 -11.99 5.41
N PHE A 492 -0.32 -11.02 5.17
CA PHE A 492 -1.70 -11.27 4.72
C PHE A 492 -1.76 -11.87 3.30
N LEU A 493 -0.70 -11.68 2.51
CA LEU A 493 -0.55 -12.19 1.14
C LEU A 493 0.10 -13.59 1.11
N ALA A 494 0.49 -14.17 2.25
CA ALA A 494 1.07 -15.52 2.25
C ALA A 494 -0.03 -16.59 2.01
N GLY A 495 0.09 -17.35 0.90
CA GLY A 495 -0.77 -18.50 0.60
C GLY A 495 -2.00 -18.19 -0.27
N TYR A 496 -3.19 -18.54 0.23
CA TYR A 496 -4.48 -18.50 -0.48
C TYR A 496 -5.13 -17.10 -0.56
N GLY A 497 -4.71 -16.15 0.29
CA GLY A 497 -5.23 -14.78 0.31
C GLY A 497 -4.97 -14.02 -1.00
N ILE A 498 -3.81 -14.23 -1.64
CA ILE A 498 -3.48 -13.61 -2.93
C ILE A 498 -4.40 -14.11 -4.04
N MET A 499 -4.62 -15.43 -4.11
CA MET A 499 -5.47 -15.99 -5.17
C MET A 499 -6.92 -15.53 -5.00
N GLY A 500 -7.40 -15.43 -3.76
CA GLY A 500 -8.71 -14.82 -3.47
C GLY A 500 -8.80 -13.35 -3.86
N LEU A 501 -7.78 -12.54 -3.52
CA LEU A 501 -7.70 -11.13 -3.89
C LEU A 501 -7.66 -10.94 -5.41
N TYR A 502 -6.84 -11.75 -6.10
CA TYR A 502 -6.75 -11.76 -7.56
C TYR A 502 -8.10 -12.08 -8.21
N VAL A 503 -8.72 -13.19 -7.82
CA VAL A 503 -10.02 -13.61 -8.35
C VAL A 503 -11.07 -12.54 -8.07
N SER A 504 -11.08 -11.93 -6.87
CA SER A 504 -12.00 -10.86 -6.52
C SER A 504 -11.84 -9.63 -7.42
N ILE A 505 -10.61 -9.11 -7.59
CA ILE A 505 -10.33 -7.95 -8.43
C ILE A 505 -10.73 -8.23 -9.88
N VAL A 506 -10.34 -9.38 -10.42
CA VAL A 506 -10.67 -9.76 -11.80
C VAL A 506 -12.18 -9.91 -12.00
N LEU A 507 -12.91 -10.50 -11.05
CA LEU A 507 -14.36 -10.62 -11.12
C LEU A 507 -15.06 -9.26 -11.01
N VAL A 508 -14.61 -8.37 -10.14
CA VAL A 508 -15.17 -7.02 -9.99
C VAL A 508 -14.96 -6.20 -11.26
N ILE A 509 -13.73 -6.17 -11.79
CA ILE A 509 -13.43 -5.47 -13.05
C ILE A 509 -14.20 -6.13 -14.20
N GLY A 510 -14.25 -7.46 -14.25
CA GLY A 510 -15.02 -8.20 -15.26
C GLY A 510 -16.51 -7.88 -15.24
N LYS A 511 -17.11 -7.74 -14.04
CA LYS A 511 -18.50 -7.30 -13.88
C LYS A 511 -18.70 -5.87 -14.39
N PHE A 512 -17.77 -4.97 -14.09
CA PHE A 512 -17.83 -3.58 -14.56
C PHE A 512 -17.70 -3.49 -16.09
N VAL A 513 -16.73 -4.21 -16.68
CA VAL A 513 -16.58 -4.35 -18.13
C VAL A 513 -17.84 -4.91 -18.77
N ARG A 514 -18.45 -5.94 -18.17
CA ARG A 514 -19.71 -6.52 -18.65
C ARG A 514 -20.83 -5.48 -18.69
N GLY A 515 -20.92 -4.59 -17.69
CA GLY A 515 -21.90 -3.50 -17.65
C GLY A 515 -21.82 -2.52 -18.82
N PHE A 516 -20.67 -2.37 -19.49
CA PHE A 516 -20.58 -1.55 -20.71
C PHE A 516 -21.10 -2.26 -21.96
N PHE A 517 -21.12 -3.60 -21.97
CA PHE A 517 -21.53 -4.38 -23.14
C PHE A 517 -22.96 -4.93 -23.00
N SER A 518 -23.40 -5.24 -21.78
CA SER A 518 -24.80 -5.58 -21.49
C SER A 518 -25.59 -4.31 -21.21
N GLU A 519 -26.88 -4.30 -21.56
CA GLU A 519 -27.84 -3.21 -21.29
C GLU A 519 -27.85 -2.01 -22.26
N ILE A 520 -26.98 -1.99 -23.28
CA ILE A 520 -27.03 -0.97 -24.35
C ILE A 520 -28.41 -0.93 -25.03
N SER A 521 -29.14 -2.04 -25.10
CA SER A 521 -30.46 -2.09 -25.72
C SER A 521 -31.51 -1.22 -25.03
N HIS A 522 -31.40 -1.01 -23.72
CA HIS A 522 -32.35 -0.19 -22.96
C HIS A 522 -32.10 1.32 -23.17
N SER A 523 -30.86 1.72 -23.43
CA SER A 523 -30.50 3.13 -23.64
C SER A 523 -30.77 3.63 -25.06
N ILE A 524 -31.02 2.74 -26.04
CA ILE A 524 -31.23 3.11 -27.46
C ILE A 524 -32.24 4.25 -27.63
N MET A 525 -33.36 4.21 -26.90
CA MET A 525 -34.42 5.22 -27.05
C MET A 525 -33.98 6.65 -26.64
N PHE A 526 -32.92 6.78 -25.84
CA PHE A 526 -32.41 8.05 -25.34
C PHE A 526 -31.07 8.44 -25.97
N GLU A 527 -30.31 7.49 -26.49
CA GLU A 527 -28.99 7.73 -27.10
C GLU A 527 -29.05 7.92 -28.62
N GLU A 528 -29.89 7.16 -29.32
CA GLU A 528 -29.96 7.19 -30.79
C GLU A 528 -30.96 8.22 -31.31
N LEU A 529 -30.66 9.50 -31.07
CA LEU A 529 -31.46 10.63 -31.52
C LEU A 529 -30.82 11.32 -32.75
N PRO A 530 -31.56 11.51 -33.87
CA PRO A 530 -31.01 12.12 -35.09
C PRO A 530 -30.66 13.60 -34.92
N CYS A 531 -31.59 14.41 -34.40
CA CYS A 531 -31.41 15.84 -34.20
C CYS A 531 -31.90 16.26 -32.81
N VAL A 532 -30.98 16.73 -31.96
CA VAL A 532 -31.28 17.05 -30.55
C VAL A 532 -31.42 18.55 -30.26
N ASP A 533 -31.39 19.39 -31.30
CA ASP A 533 -31.30 20.86 -31.16
C ASP A 533 -32.46 21.48 -30.37
N ARG A 534 -33.67 20.93 -30.53
CA ARG A 534 -34.87 21.42 -29.81
C ARG A 534 -34.79 21.11 -28.31
N ILE A 535 -34.30 19.91 -27.96
CA ILE A 535 -34.14 19.48 -26.58
C ILE A 535 -33.03 20.29 -25.92
N LEU A 536 -31.90 20.44 -26.62
CA LEU A 536 -30.78 21.23 -26.14
C LEU A 536 -31.18 22.70 -25.91
N LYS A 537 -31.97 23.28 -26.83
CA LYS A 537 -32.51 24.62 -26.66
C LYS A 537 -33.43 24.71 -25.44
N LEU A 538 -34.32 23.74 -25.24
CA LEU A 538 -35.18 23.68 -24.06
C LEU A 538 -34.37 23.63 -22.75
N CYS A 539 -33.31 22.83 -22.68
CA CYS A 539 -32.41 22.81 -21.52
C CYS A 539 -31.70 24.16 -21.31
N GLN A 540 -31.24 24.80 -22.39
CA GLN A 540 -30.61 26.13 -22.33
C GLN A 540 -31.59 27.22 -21.89
N ASP A 541 -32.85 27.12 -22.31
CA ASP A 541 -33.92 28.03 -21.92
C ASP A 541 -34.22 27.87 -20.41
N ILE A 542 -34.23 26.63 -19.88
CA ILE A 542 -34.34 26.39 -18.42
C ILE A 542 -33.18 27.08 -17.67
N PHE A 543 -31.94 26.92 -18.13
CA PHE A 543 -30.80 27.60 -17.49
C PHE A 543 -30.89 29.13 -17.58
N LEU A 544 -31.39 29.65 -18.69
CA LEU A 544 -31.59 31.09 -18.87
C LEU A 544 -32.66 31.64 -17.93
N VAL A 545 -33.81 30.97 -17.84
CA VAL A 545 -34.92 31.36 -16.97
C VAL A 545 -34.48 31.36 -15.49
N ARG A 546 -33.68 30.36 -15.10
CA ARG A 546 -33.06 30.29 -13.77
C ARG A 546 -32.15 31.48 -13.48
N GLU A 547 -31.37 31.95 -14.47
CA GLU A 547 -30.56 33.16 -14.31
C GLU A 547 -31.36 34.44 -14.18
N THR A 548 -32.48 34.52 -14.89
CA THR A 548 -33.37 35.69 -14.83
C THR A 548 -34.21 35.75 -13.56
N GLY A 549 -34.35 34.64 -12.85
CA GLY A 549 -35.16 34.53 -11.64
C GLY A 549 -36.67 34.38 -11.90
N GLU A 550 -37.09 34.11 -13.14
CA GLU A 550 -38.48 33.83 -13.50
C GLU A 550 -38.87 32.39 -13.18
N LEU A 551 -38.90 32.06 -11.88
CA LEU A 551 -39.02 30.68 -11.38
C LEU A 551 -40.33 29.97 -11.79
N GLY A 552 -41.41 30.69 -12.08
CA GLY A 552 -42.65 30.09 -12.59
C GLY A 552 -42.47 29.44 -13.97
N LEU A 553 -41.72 30.11 -14.86
CA LEU A 553 -41.40 29.54 -16.17
C LEU A 553 -40.41 28.38 -16.07
N GLU A 554 -39.55 28.35 -15.04
CA GLU A 554 -38.64 27.23 -14.79
C GLU A 554 -39.45 25.93 -14.60
N GLU A 555 -40.51 25.97 -13.79
CA GLU A 555 -41.37 24.82 -13.53
C GLU A 555 -42.12 24.36 -14.78
N GLU A 556 -42.66 25.30 -15.57
CA GLU A 556 -43.37 24.98 -16.82
C GLU A 556 -42.46 24.32 -17.86
N LEU A 557 -41.25 24.87 -18.04
CA LEU A 557 -40.26 24.30 -18.97
C LEU A 557 -39.73 22.95 -18.48
N TYR A 558 -39.54 22.78 -17.17
CA TYR A 558 -39.17 21.49 -16.59
C TYR A 558 -40.26 20.44 -16.77
N ALA A 559 -41.53 20.79 -16.51
CA ALA A 559 -42.66 19.89 -16.73
C ALA A 559 -42.75 19.44 -18.20
N LYS A 560 -42.51 20.36 -19.13
CA LYS A 560 -42.41 20.06 -20.56
C LYS A 560 -41.26 19.11 -20.90
N LEU A 561 -40.08 19.29 -20.28
CA LEU A 561 -38.93 18.41 -20.46
C LEU A 561 -39.23 16.99 -19.96
N ILE A 562 -39.85 16.85 -18.79
CA ILE A 562 -40.23 15.55 -18.23
C ILE A 562 -41.31 14.86 -19.07
N PHE A 563 -42.30 15.61 -19.56
CA PHE A 563 -43.31 15.07 -20.47
C PHE A 563 -42.67 14.49 -21.74
N LEU A 564 -41.68 15.18 -22.30
CA LEU A 564 -40.94 14.70 -23.47
C LEU A 564 -40.22 13.37 -23.18
N TYR A 565 -39.56 13.24 -22.03
CA TYR A 565 -38.85 12.02 -21.63
C TYR A 565 -39.76 10.86 -21.21
N ARG A 566 -41.00 11.15 -20.82
CA ARG A 566 -42.02 10.13 -20.53
C ARG A 566 -42.66 9.50 -21.77
N SER A 567 -42.63 10.16 -22.93
CA SER A 567 -43.28 9.70 -24.17
C SER A 567 -42.26 9.50 -25.30
N PRO A 568 -41.84 8.26 -25.59
CA PRO A 568 -40.90 7.97 -26.68
C PRO A 568 -41.42 8.43 -28.06
N GLU A 569 -42.74 8.34 -28.29
CA GLU A 569 -43.36 8.80 -29.54
C GLU A 569 -43.20 10.32 -29.76
N THR A 570 -43.38 11.08 -28.68
CA THR A 570 -43.21 12.54 -28.72
C THR A 570 -41.73 12.89 -28.92
N MET A 571 -40.83 12.14 -28.28
CA MET A 571 -39.38 12.30 -28.46
C MET A 571 -38.94 12.10 -29.91
N ILE A 572 -39.45 11.06 -30.59
CA ILE A 572 -39.18 10.81 -32.01
C ILE A 572 -39.70 11.97 -32.87
N LYS A 573 -40.93 12.44 -32.63
CA LYS A 573 -41.51 13.59 -33.36
C LYS A 573 -40.68 14.87 -33.19
N TRP A 574 -40.11 15.07 -32.01
CA TRP A 574 -39.30 16.26 -31.71
C TRP A 574 -37.87 16.20 -32.23
N THR A 575 -37.32 15.00 -32.39
CA THR A 575 -35.92 14.78 -32.78
C THR A 575 -35.73 14.45 -34.27
N ARG A 576 -36.82 14.51 -35.05
CA ARG A 576 -36.78 14.37 -36.51
C ARG A 576 -35.90 15.46 -37.13
N GLU A 577 -35.08 15.06 -38.10
CA GLU A 577 -34.30 15.99 -38.90
C GLU A 577 -35.24 16.93 -39.67
N LYS A 578 -34.91 18.23 -39.73
CA LYS A 578 -35.66 19.16 -40.57
C LYS A 578 -35.29 18.85 -42.02
N GLU A 579 -36.26 18.42 -42.81
CA GLU A 579 -36.13 18.30 -44.26
C GLU A 579 -35.83 19.66 -44.92
#